data_AF-A0A7C4BA09-F1
#
_entry.id   AF-A0A7C4BA09-F1
#
_cell.length_a   1.000
_cell.length_b   1.000
_cell.length_c   1.000
_cell.angle_alpha   90.00
_cell.angle_beta   90.00
_cell.angle_gamma   90.00
#
_symmetry.space_group_name_H-M   'P 1'
#
loop_
_entity.id
_entity.type
_entity.pdbx_description
1 polymer ?
#
loop_
_entity_poly.entity_id
_entity_poly.type
_entity_poly.pdbx_seq_one_letter_code
_entity_poly.pdbx_strand_id
1 'polypeptide(L)'
;MPTASDLHKERVEIAVNIWGEILNGSVSTRRELVELLREAYEAGRIEPIRGKTKIDIYDKELATVFLVGKHGLGLDEELEKVRDLFVVEYAANMVLERVMKGEDPRKATEEVFEKVDENIVFRILRLAMTAVALGFMPEDEFLKVLLAFEKSFPEYAPNFLGFKRFFIAYKLAESIAKGEVRDRIEKEALKHAMCLRLSSEKAAPPDWLIREIAVKVLKVPEHKVNDALSLARKSARHLRRKIAE
;
A
#
# COMPACT_ATOMS: atom_id res chain seq x y z
N MET A 1 -1.42 -14.31 16.88
CA MET A 1 -2.00 -13.68 15.67
C MET A 1 -0.86 -13.02 14.93
N PRO A 2 -0.84 -13.01 13.59
CA PRO A 2 0.20 -12.34 12.84
C PRO A 2 0.18 -10.84 13.15
N THR A 3 1.34 -10.26 13.45
CA THR A 3 1.54 -8.81 13.48
C THR A 3 1.54 -8.24 12.06
N ALA A 4 1.48 -6.91 11.90
CA ALA A 4 1.68 -6.30 10.58
C ALA A 4 3.04 -6.70 9.96
N SER A 5 4.06 -6.87 10.80
CA SER A 5 5.38 -7.38 10.41
C SER A 5 5.32 -8.80 9.83
N ASP A 6 4.47 -9.68 10.38
CA ASP A 6 4.35 -11.07 9.89
C ASP A 6 3.72 -11.15 8.50
N LEU A 7 2.80 -10.24 8.15
CA LEU A 7 2.16 -10.20 6.83
C LEU A 7 3.11 -9.73 5.72
N HIS A 8 4.14 -8.98 6.09
CA HIS A 8 5.10 -8.38 5.17
C HIS A 8 6.50 -8.97 5.29
N LYS A 9 6.69 -10.03 6.11
CA LYS A 9 7.99 -10.65 6.39
C LYS A 9 8.78 -10.98 5.12
N GLU A 10 8.19 -11.70 4.17
CA GLU A 10 8.88 -12.06 2.91
C GLU A 10 9.31 -10.83 2.10
N ARG A 11 8.52 -9.74 2.11
CA ARG A 11 8.88 -8.49 1.42
C ARG A 11 10.04 -7.80 2.11
N VAL A 12 10.02 -7.76 3.44
CA VAL A 12 11.09 -7.18 4.25
C VAL A 12 12.38 -7.96 4.04
N GLU A 13 12.33 -9.30 4.05
CA GLU A 13 13.49 -10.15 3.74
C GLU A 13 14.08 -9.86 2.35
N ILE A 14 13.23 -9.76 1.32
CA ILE A 14 13.68 -9.36 -0.02
C ILE A 14 14.30 -7.96 0.00
N ALA A 15 13.67 -6.99 0.65
CA ALA A 15 14.21 -5.63 0.74
C ALA A 15 15.58 -5.59 1.44
N VAL A 16 15.76 -6.38 2.51
CA VAL A 16 17.05 -6.52 3.21
C VAL A 16 18.12 -7.13 2.28
N ASN A 17 17.78 -8.16 1.53
CA ASN A 17 18.71 -8.77 0.57
C ASN A 17 19.09 -7.77 -0.55
N ILE A 18 18.13 -7.02 -1.06
CA ILE A 18 18.37 -5.96 -2.05
C ILE A 18 19.31 -4.89 -1.48
N TRP A 19 19.14 -4.49 -0.21
CA TRP A 19 20.09 -3.59 0.45
C TRP A 19 21.50 -4.17 0.52
N GLY A 20 21.65 -5.49 0.74
CA GLY A 20 22.95 -6.15 0.62
C GLY A 20 23.61 -5.93 -0.74
N GLU A 21 22.86 -6.07 -1.83
CA GLU A 21 23.35 -5.82 -3.20
C GLU A 21 23.68 -4.34 -3.46
N ILE A 22 22.86 -3.41 -2.95
CA ILE A 22 23.11 -1.97 -3.05
C ILE A 22 24.42 -1.61 -2.32
N LEU A 23 24.60 -2.09 -1.09
CA LEU A 23 25.77 -1.77 -0.27
C LEU A 23 27.07 -2.38 -0.82
N ASN A 24 26.97 -3.52 -1.52
CA ASN A 24 28.08 -4.12 -2.24
C ASN A 24 28.43 -3.40 -3.56
N GLY A 25 27.62 -2.42 -3.97
CA GLY A 25 27.79 -1.71 -5.25
C GLY A 25 27.38 -2.53 -6.47
N SER A 26 26.62 -3.61 -6.29
CA SER A 26 26.10 -4.45 -7.39
C SER A 26 25.06 -3.75 -8.24
N VAL A 27 24.47 -2.66 -7.74
CA VAL A 27 23.41 -1.88 -8.39
C VAL A 27 23.87 -0.42 -8.52
N SER A 28 23.93 0.08 -9.74
CA SER A 28 24.43 1.45 -10.03
C SER A 28 23.34 2.37 -10.55
N THR A 29 22.22 1.84 -11.03
CA THR A 29 21.12 2.64 -11.56
C THR A 29 19.77 2.25 -10.96
N ARG A 30 18.84 3.21 -10.90
CA ARG A 30 17.46 2.94 -10.50
C ARG A 30 16.82 1.84 -11.34
N ARG A 31 17.09 1.80 -12.65
CA ARG A 31 16.54 0.77 -13.54
C ARG A 31 17.00 -0.63 -13.15
N GLU A 32 18.29 -0.79 -12.85
CA GLU A 32 18.84 -2.06 -12.33
C GLU A 32 18.19 -2.43 -10.99
N LEU A 33 17.99 -1.45 -10.11
CA LEU A 33 17.32 -1.68 -8.82
C LEU A 33 15.87 -2.17 -9.00
N VAL A 34 15.12 -1.54 -9.92
CA VAL A 34 13.74 -1.95 -10.25
C VAL A 34 13.71 -3.38 -10.76
N GLU A 35 14.67 -3.73 -11.62
CA GLU A 35 14.75 -5.06 -12.22
C GLU A 35 15.14 -6.13 -11.18
N LEU A 36 16.11 -5.84 -10.32
CA LEU A 36 16.48 -6.70 -9.21
C LEU A 36 15.29 -6.96 -8.27
N LEU A 37 14.52 -5.92 -7.95
CA LEU A 37 13.30 -6.05 -7.15
C LEU A 37 12.26 -6.93 -7.86
N ARG A 38 12.06 -6.72 -9.16
CA ARG A 38 11.14 -7.52 -9.98
C ARG A 38 11.50 -9.00 -9.93
N GLU A 39 12.75 -9.34 -10.22
CA GLU A 39 13.24 -10.71 -10.24
C GLU A 39 13.09 -11.38 -8.86
N ALA A 40 13.45 -10.68 -7.79
CA ALA A 40 13.31 -11.18 -6.43
C ALA A 40 11.84 -11.44 -6.05
N TYR A 41 10.93 -10.53 -6.43
CA TYR A 41 9.50 -10.68 -6.17
C TYR A 41 8.91 -11.84 -6.97
N GLU A 42 9.29 -12.00 -8.24
CA GLU A 42 8.81 -13.11 -9.07
C GLU A 42 9.30 -14.47 -8.56
N ALA A 43 10.58 -14.56 -8.17
CA ALA A 43 11.15 -15.75 -7.56
C ALA A 43 10.45 -16.11 -6.24
N GLY A 44 10.17 -15.11 -5.40
CA GLY A 44 9.44 -15.28 -4.13
C GLY A 44 7.92 -15.40 -4.27
N ARG A 45 7.38 -15.32 -5.49
CA ARG A 45 5.92 -15.25 -5.77
C ARG A 45 5.23 -14.19 -4.91
N ILE A 46 5.87 -13.04 -4.79
CA ILE A 46 5.39 -11.87 -4.07
C ILE A 46 4.76 -10.92 -5.08
N GLU A 47 3.50 -10.56 -4.84
CA GLU A 47 2.81 -9.54 -5.63
C GLU A 47 3.04 -8.17 -4.99
N PRO A 48 3.44 -7.10 -5.70
CA PRO A 48 3.55 -5.74 -5.14
C PRO A 48 2.29 -5.26 -4.39
N ILE A 49 2.44 -4.28 -3.49
CA ILE A 49 1.30 -3.70 -2.77
C ILE A 49 0.47 -2.87 -3.74
N ARG A 50 -0.58 -3.46 -4.32
CA ARG A 50 -1.31 -2.82 -5.44
C ARG A 50 -2.80 -3.06 -5.42
N GLY A 51 -3.52 -2.17 -6.08
CA GLY A 51 -4.88 -2.39 -6.53
C GLY A 51 -4.89 -3.09 -7.90
N LYS A 52 -5.81 -2.67 -8.77
CA LYS A 52 -6.01 -3.28 -10.10
C LYS A 52 -4.88 -2.98 -11.11
N THR A 53 -4.29 -1.79 -11.06
CA THR A 53 -3.27 -1.37 -12.03
C THR A 53 -1.89 -1.96 -11.72
N LYS A 54 -1.12 -2.27 -12.77
CA LYS A 54 0.25 -2.79 -12.72
C LYS A 54 1.29 -1.86 -13.34
N ILE A 55 0.89 -0.66 -13.77
CA ILE A 55 1.78 0.29 -14.45
C ILE A 55 2.88 0.73 -13.49
N ASP A 56 4.14 0.54 -13.91
CA ASP A 56 5.37 0.85 -13.18
C ASP A 56 5.37 0.30 -11.75
N ILE A 57 4.78 -0.89 -11.57
CA ILE A 57 4.45 -1.33 -10.22
C ILE A 57 5.69 -1.64 -9.37
N TYR A 58 6.73 -2.21 -9.96
CA TYR A 58 7.98 -2.50 -9.25
C TYR A 58 8.76 -1.22 -8.93
N ASP A 59 8.75 -0.25 -9.83
CA ASP A 59 9.30 1.08 -9.54
C ASP A 59 8.57 1.76 -8.38
N LYS A 60 7.24 1.65 -8.33
CA LYS A 60 6.42 2.13 -7.21
C LYS A 60 6.56 1.28 -5.93
N GLU A 61 7.11 0.08 -6.03
CA GLU A 61 7.37 -0.83 -4.91
C GLU A 61 8.76 -0.59 -4.30
N LEU A 62 9.62 0.22 -4.95
CA LEU A 62 10.84 0.74 -4.33
C LEU A 62 10.56 1.52 -3.04
N ALA A 63 9.34 2.04 -2.86
CA ALA A 63 8.86 2.57 -1.58
C ALA A 63 9.10 1.58 -0.41
N THR A 64 8.86 0.29 -0.61
CA THR A 64 9.12 -0.75 0.40
C THR A 64 10.60 -0.87 0.70
N VAL A 65 11.45 -0.95 -0.33
CA VAL A 65 12.91 -1.09 -0.18
C VAL A 65 13.48 0.14 0.54
N PHE A 66 13.10 1.34 0.12
CA PHE A 66 13.50 2.60 0.73
C PHE A 66 13.12 2.66 2.22
N LEU A 67 11.85 2.38 2.55
CA LEU A 67 11.35 2.44 3.94
C LEU A 67 12.02 1.39 4.84
N VAL A 68 12.29 0.19 4.32
CA VAL A 68 13.03 -0.84 5.07
C VAL A 68 14.46 -0.40 5.33
N GLY A 69 15.14 0.21 4.36
CA GLY A 69 16.48 0.77 4.56
C GLY A 69 16.50 1.86 5.63
N LYS A 70 15.57 2.82 5.50
CA LYS A 70 15.50 3.98 6.41
C LYS A 70 15.10 3.59 7.82
N HIS A 71 13.96 2.93 7.98
CA HIS A 71 13.36 2.70 9.30
C HIS A 71 13.64 1.30 9.86
N GLY A 72 13.84 0.31 8.99
CA GLY A 72 14.11 -1.07 9.42
C GLY A 72 15.59 -1.32 9.72
N LEU A 73 16.48 -0.76 8.91
CA LEU A 73 17.93 -0.99 9.00
C LEU A 73 18.71 0.22 9.54
N GLY A 74 18.10 1.42 9.61
CA GLY A 74 18.76 2.62 10.13
C GLY A 74 19.89 3.14 9.24
N LEU A 75 19.76 2.95 7.92
CA LEU A 75 20.79 3.24 6.92
C LEU A 75 20.78 4.71 6.45
N ASP A 76 20.58 5.67 7.36
CA ASP A 76 20.41 7.08 7.00
C ASP A 76 21.63 7.64 6.24
N GLU A 77 22.85 7.27 6.65
CA GLU A 77 24.09 7.72 5.99
C GLU A 77 24.31 7.04 4.63
N GLU A 78 24.02 5.75 4.52
CA GLU A 78 24.16 4.98 3.28
C GLU A 78 23.12 5.39 2.25
N LEU A 79 21.89 5.65 2.69
CA LEU A 79 20.81 6.15 1.86
C LEU A 79 21.24 7.42 1.11
N GLU A 80 21.99 8.33 1.76
CA GLU A 80 22.41 9.58 1.11
C GLU A 80 23.43 9.32 0.00
N LYS A 81 24.26 8.27 0.14
CA LYS A 81 25.23 7.85 -0.89
C LYS A 81 24.55 7.23 -2.10
N VAL A 82 23.34 6.68 -1.93
CA VAL A 82 22.58 6.00 -3.00
C VAL A 82 21.29 6.74 -3.36
N ARG A 83 21.23 8.03 -3.08
CA ARG A 83 20.06 8.90 -3.32
C ARG A 83 19.56 8.83 -4.76
N ASP A 84 20.46 8.68 -5.73
CA ASP A 84 20.12 8.56 -7.15
C ASP A 84 19.32 7.29 -7.49
N LEU A 85 19.42 6.23 -6.67
CA LEU A 85 18.60 5.04 -6.82
C LEU A 85 17.16 5.28 -6.35
N PHE A 86 16.98 6.17 -5.37
CA PHE A 86 15.73 6.43 -4.65
C PHE A 86 15.22 7.87 -4.77
N VAL A 87 15.53 8.58 -5.87
CA VAL A 87 15.23 10.02 -6.04
C VAL A 87 13.78 10.36 -5.69
N VAL A 88 12.84 9.55 -6.17
CA VAL A 88 11.41 9.75 -5.96
C VAL A 88 11.03 9.52 -4.50
N GLU A 89 11.52 8.45 -3.88
CA GLU A 89 11.19 8.07 -2.50
C GLU A 89 11.79 9.07 -1.51
N TYR A 90 13.00 9.56 -1.78
CA TYR A 90 13.65 10.61 -1.03
C TYR A 90 12.85 11.92 -1.05
N ALA A 91 12.53 12.39 -2.25
CA ALA A 91 11.74 13.60 -2.44
C ALA A 91 10.35 13.47 -1.78
N ALA A 92 9.69 12.32 -1.98
CA ALA A 92 8.41 12.04 -1.34
C ALA A 92 8.49 12.04 0.19
N ASN A 93 9.54 11.42 0.76
CA ASN A 93 9.78 11.41 2.19
C ASN A 93 9.99 12.84 2.74
N MET A 94 10.77 13.68 2.04
CA MET A 94 10.95 15.09 2.42
C MET A 94 9.62 15.84 2.44
N VAL A 95 8.77 15.66 1.41
CA VAL A 95 7.43 16.26 1.38
C VAL A 95 6.58 15.79 2.56
N LEU A 96 6.56 14.48 2.85
CA LEU A 96 5.81 13.93 3.97
C LEU A 96 6.28 14.54 5.30
N GLU A 97 7.58 14.63 5.54
CA GLU A 97 8.13 15.24 6.77
C GLU A 97 7.70 16.71 6.93
N ARG A 98 7.64 17.48 5.84
CA ARG A 98 7.16 18.87 5.84
C ARG A 98 5.66 18.97 6.11
N VAL A 99 4.86 18.14 5.44
CA VAL A 99 3.40 18.10 5.62
C VAL A 99 3.03 17.67 7.04
N MET A 100 3.74 16.69 7.61
CA MET A 100 3.54 16.26 9.00
C MET A 100 3.89 17.36 10.01
N LYS A 101 4.78 18.29 9.64
CA LYS A 101 5.08 19.51 10.43
C LYS A 101 4.05 20.65 10.22
N GLY A 102 3.00 20.40 9.44
CA GLY A 102 1.88 21.32 9.25
C GLY A 102 1.99 22.20 8.00
N GLU A 103 2.97 21.95 7.12
CA GLU A 103 3.05 22.67 5.85
C GLU A 103 1.95 22.23 4.87
N ASP A 104 1.51 23.15 4.01
CA ASP A 104 0.57 22.84 2.93
C ASP A 104 1.17 21.81 1.94
N PRO A 105 0.47 20.69 1.66
CA PRO A 105 0.95 19.66 0.75
C PRO A 105 1.31 20.13 -0.65
N ARG A 106 0.54 21.06 -1.24
CA ARG A 106 0.84 21.54 -2.58
C ARG A 106 2.14 22.31 -2.58
N LYS A 107 2.27 23.28 -1.68
CA LYS A 107 3.51 24.06 -1.51
C LYS A 107 4.72 23.17 -1.25
N ALA A 108 4.62 22.24 -0.30
CA ALA A 108 5.71 21.33 0.02
C ALA A 108 6.13 20.48 -1.19
N THR A 109 5.16 20.04 -2.01
CA THR A 109 5.43 19.26 -3.21
C THR A 109 6.09 20.09 -4.31
N GLU A 110 5.58 21.30 -4.58
CA GLU A 110 6.09 22.21 -5.61
C GLU A 110 7.52 22.70 -5.33
N GLU A 111 7.90 22.81 -4.05
CA GLU A 111 9.26 23.20 -3.69
C GLU A 111 10.29 22.05 -3.75
N VAL A 112 9.83 20.80 -3.65
CA VAL A 112 10.71 19.62 -3.67
C VAL A 112 10.81 19.00 -5.08
N PHE A 113 9.71 19.04 -5.84
CA PHE A 113 9.66 18.49 -7.20
C PHE A 113 9.61 19.62 -8.23
N GLU A 114 10.46 19.56 -9.26
CA GLU A 114 10.50 20.56 -10.34
C GLU A 114 9.16 20.70 -11.09
N LYS A 115 8.43 19.58 -11.21
CA LYS A 115 7.11 19.52 -11.81
C LYS A 115 6.21 18.69 -10.92
N VAL A 116 5.00 19.17 -10.66
CA VAL A 116 4.00 18.44 -9.90
C VAL A 116 2.91 17.94 -10.84
N ASP A 117 2.65 16.64 -10.77
CA ASP A 117 1.56 15.98 -11.50
C ASP A 117 0.87 14.93 -10.62
N GLU A 118 -0.18 14.32 -11.18
CA GLU A 118 -0.97 13.29 -10.52
C GLU A 118 -0.09 12.14 -10.01
N ASN A 119 0.84 11.66 -10.82
CA ASN A 119 1.66 10.50 -10.49
C ASN A 119 2.58 10.79 -9.29
N ILE A 120 3.14 12.01 -9.20
CA ILE A 120 3.95 12.43 -8.04
C ILE A 120 3.11 12.46 -6.77
N VAL A 121 1.92 13.09 -6.81
CA VAL A 121 1.01 13.16 -5.65
C VAL A 121 0.70 11.76 -5.10
N PHE A 122 0.33 10.82 -5.98
CA PHE A 122 -0.01 9.47 -5.53
C PHE A 122 1.21 8.61 -5.19
N ARG A 123 2.42 8.94 -5.66
CA ARG A 123 3.66 8.30 -5.20
C ARG A 123 3.99 8.71 -3.76
N ILE A 124 3.77 9.97 -3.40
CA ILE A 124 3.94 10.46 -2.03
C ILE A 124 2.97 9.74 -1.08
N LEU A 125 1.69 9.70 -1.44
CA LEU A 125 0.67 9.00 -0.65
C LEU A 125 0.92 7.49 -0.56
N ARG A 126 1.45 6.90 -1.63
CA ARG A 126 1.82 5.48 -1.63
C ARG A 126 2.98 5.19 -0.69
N LEU A 127 4.00 6.06 -0.63
CA LEU A 127 5.08 5.93 0.33
C LEU A 127 4.53 5.94 1.77
N ALA A 128 3.67 6.91 2.09
CA ALA A 128 3.03 7.00 3.42
C ALA A 128 2.15 5.77 3.73
N MET A 129 1.32 5.32 2.78
CA MET A 129 0.53 4.10 2.94
C MET A 129 1.42 2.86 3.17
N THR A 130 2.54 2.76 2.45
CA THR A 130 3.48 1.65 2.59
C THR A 130 4.14 1.69 3.98
N ALA A 131 4.45 2.88 4.49
CA ALA A 131 4.93 3.03 5.87
C ALA A 131 3.90 2.52 6.89
N VAL A 132 2.60 2.80 6.69
CA VAL A 132 1.53 2.23 7.54
C VAL A 132 1.48 0.71 7.43
N ALA A 133 1.54 0.16 6.21
CA ALA A 133 1.52 -1.28 5.96
C ALA A 133 2.67 -2.02 6.67
N LEU A 134 3.85 -1.42 6.69
CA LEU A 134 5.04 -1.98 7.34
C LEU A 134 5.12 -1.67 8.84
N GLY A 135 4.22 -0.85 9.37
CA GLY A 135 4.19 -0.47 10.79
C GLY A 135 5.17 0.65 11.17
N PHE A 136 5.72 1.37 10.19
CA PHE A 136 6.60 2.54 10.41
C PHE A 136 5.84 3.86 10.59
N MET A 137 4.55 3.89 10.27
CA MET A 137 3.69 5.06 10.43
C MET A 137 2.34 4.67 11.07
N PRO A 138 1.86 5.40 12.09
CA PRO A 138 0.51 5.24 12.60
C PRO A 138 -0.55 5.56 11.54
N GLU A 139 -1.63 4.78 11.52
CA GLU A 139 -2.71 4.97 10.54
C GLU A 139 -3.34 6.37 10.62
N ASP A 140 -3.55 6.90 11.82
CA ASP A 140 -4.16 8.22 12.01
C ASP A 140 -3.30 9.37 11.45
N GLU A 141 -1.97 9.21 11.44
CA GLU A 141 -1.07 10.19 10.80
C GLU A 141 -1.23 10.15 9.29
N PHE A 142 -1.26 8.96 8.70
CA PHE A 142 -1.53 8.81 7.27
C PHE A 142 -2.89 9.37 6.86
N LEU A 143 -3.94 9.16 7.66
CA LEU A 143 -5.27 9.71 7.35
C LEU A 143 -5.25 11.25 7.30
N LYS A 144 -4.53 11.89 8.24
CA LYS A 144 -4.35 13.35 8.23
C LYS A 144 -3.62 13.81 6.97
N VAL A 145 -2.54 13.13 6.59
CA VAL A 145 -1.78 13.41 5.36
C VAL A 145 -2.70 13.27 4.13
N LEU A 146 -3.41 12.15 4.00
CA LEU A 146 -4.29 11.88 2.86
C LEU A 146 -5.37 12.96 2.69
N LEU A 147 -6.03 13.36 3.78
CA LEU A 147 -7.06 14.40 3.75
C LEU A 147 -6.47 15.78 3.44
N ALA A 148 -5.26 16.08 3.93
CA ALA A 148 -4.55 17.31 3.59
C ALA A 148 -4.24 17.37 2.08
N PHE A 149 -3.69 16.29 1.52
CA PHE A 149 -3.41 16.21 0.08
C PHE A 149 -4.69 16.32 -0.76
N GLU A 150 -5.78 15.64 -0.38
CA GLU A 150 -7.06 15.74 -1.09
C GLU A 150 -7.59 17.18 -1.10
N LYS A 151 -7.43 17.90 0.01
CA LYS A 151 -7.82 19.31 0.10
C LYS A 151 -6.95 20.22 -0.76
N SER A 152 -5.64 20.00 -0.78
CA SER A 152 -4.69 20.85 -1.53
C SER A 152 -4.67 20.53 -3.04
N PHE A 153 -5.12 19.35 -3.46
CA PHE A 153 -5.19 18.91 -4.87
C PHE A 153 -6.62 18.53 -5.31
N PRO A 154 -7.59 19.45 -5.28
CA PRO A 154 -8.99 19.16 -5.61
C PRO A 154 -9.20 18.69 -7.07
N GLU A 155 -8.31 19.05 -7.99
CA GLU A 155 -8.35 18.62 -9.39
C GLU A 155 -8.22 17.09 -9.56
N TYR A 156 -7.66 16.38 -8.57
CA TYR A 156 -7.50 14.93 -8.57
C TYR A 156 -8.56 14.19 -7.75
N ALA A 157 -9.69 14.84 -7.42
CA ALA A 157 -10.75 14.26 -6.58
C ALA A 157 -11.19 12.83 -6.99
N PRO A 158 -11.37 12.48 -8.29
CA PRO A 158 -11.70 11.10 -8.67
C PRO A 158 -10.61 10.09 -8.29
N ASN A 159 -9.34 10.49 -8.40
CA ASN A 159 -8.18 9.67 -8.10
C ASN A 159 -8.01 9.49 -6.58
N PHE A 160 -8.26 10.55 -5.79
CA PHE A 160 -8.34 10.46 -4.33
C PHE A 160 -9.44 9.50 -3.87
N LEU A 161 -10.62 9.56 -4.49
CA LEU A 161 -11.69 8.60 -4.22
C LEU A 161 -11.26 7.15 -4.51
N GLY A 162 -10.57 6.93 -5.63
CA GLY A 162 -9.99 5.64 -5.98
C GLY A 162 -8.93 5.17 -4.98
N PHE A 163 -8.07 6.06 -4.53
CA PHE A 163 -7.01 5.78 -3.57
C PHE A 163 -7.58 5.47 -2.18
N LYS A 164 -8.56 6.24 -1.69
CA LYS A 164 -9.31 5.94 -0.47
C LYS A 164 -9.96 4.57 -0.54
N ARG A 165 -10.62 4.25 -1.65
CA ARG A 165 -11.23 2.92 -1.87
C ARG A 165 -10.20 1.81 -1.80
N PHE A 166 -9.04 1.99 -2.42
CA PHE A 166 -7.93 1.05 -2.35
C PHE A 166 -7.43 0.87 -0.92
N PHE A 167 -7.22 1.96 -0.18
CA PHE A 167 -6.76 1.93 1.20
C PHE A 167 -7.75 1.18 2.12
N ILE A 168 -9.06 1.46 2.02
CA ILE A 168 -10.09 0.73 2.78
C ILE A 168 -10.06 -0.77 2.44
N ALA A 169 -9.93 -1.11 1.14
CA ALA A 169 -9.87 -2.50 0.73
C ALA A 169 -8.64 -3.22 1.30
N TYR A 170 -7.50 -2.53 1.31
CA TYR A 170 -6.25 -3.03 1.88
C TYR A 170 -6.37 -3.25 3.39
N LYS A 171 -6.94 -2.31 4.15
CA LYS A 171 -7.17 -2.45 5.59
C LYS A 171 -8.13 -3.58 5.94
N LEU A 172 -9.19 -3.77 5.16
CA LEU A 172 -10.09 -4.91 5.29
C LEU A 172 -9.35 -6.23 5.02
N ALA A 173 -8.55 -6.30 3.96
CA ALA A 173 -7.75 -7.48 3.65
C ALA A 173 -6.75 -7.81 4.76
N GLU A 174 -6.09 -6.80 5.34
CA GLU A 174 -5.18 -6.94 6.46
C GLU A 174 -5.89 -7.48 7.72
N SER A 175 -7.07 -6.94 8.03
CA SER A 175 -7.87 -7.36 9.19
C SER A 175 -8.37 -8.81 9.03
N ILE A 176 -8.71 -9.22 7.80
CA ILE A 176 -9.03 -10.63 7.49
C ILE A 176 -7.80 -11.51 7.68
N ALA A 177 -6.63 -11.06 7.23
CA ALA A 177 -5.37 -11.81 7.37
C ALA A 177 -5.00 -12.04 8.85
N LYS A 178 -5.24 -11.04 9.70
CA LYS A 178 -5.04 -11.10 11.15
C LYS A 178 -6.09 -11.92 11.89
N GLY A 179 -7.24 -12.19 11.24
CA GLY A 179 -8.38 -12.90 11.83
C GLY A 179 -9.28 -12.00 12.70
N GLU A 180 -9.14 -10.68 12.58
CA GLU A 180 -9.98 -9.68 13.24
C GLU A 180 -11.33 -9.53 12.54
N VAL A 181 -11.37 -9.77 11.23
CA VAL A 181 -12.59 -9.82 10.41
C VAL A 181 -12.76 -11.22 9.86
N ARG A 182 -13.82 -11.90 10.29
CA ARG A 182 -14.10 -13.32 10.04
C ARG A 182 -15.44 -13.54 9.36
N ASP A 183 -16.34 -12.58 9.45
CA ASP A 183 -17.66 -12.65 8.83
C ASP A 183 -18.09 -11.34 8.16
N ARG A 184 -19.26 -11.40 7.50
CA ARG A 184 -19.82 -10.26 6.77
C ARG A 184 -20.18 -9.10 7.68
N ILE A 185 -20.63 -9.35 8.91
CA ILE A 185 -21.06 -8.29 9.82
C ILE A 185 -19.84 -7.49 10.24
N GLU A 186 -18.78 -8.16 10.71
CA GLU A 186 -17.50 -7.55 11.05
C GLU A 186 -16.91 -6.78 9.86
N LYS A 187 -16.96 -7.36 8.65
CA LYS A 187 -16.51 -6.73 7.41
C LYS A 187 -17.26 -5.44 7.08
N GLU A 188 -18.60 -5.47 7.07
CA GLU A 188 -19.38 -4.26 6.74
C GLU A 188 -19.24 -3.20 7.84
N ALA A 189 -19.14 -3.59 9.11
CA ALA A 189 -18.90 -2.66 10.20
C ALA A 189 -17.56 -1.92 10.03
N LEU A 190 -16.46 -2.64 9.79
CA LEU A 190 -15.15 -2.02 9.56
C LEU A 190 -15.14 -1.17 8.29
N LYS A 191 -15.78 -1.65 7.22
CA LYS A 191 -15.92 -0.88 5.97
C LYS A 191 -16.60 0.47 6.20
N HIS A 192 -17.72 0.47 6.93
CA HIS A 192 -18.43 1.70 7.27
C HIS A 192 -17.62 2.61 8.19
N ALA A 193 -16.95 2.06 9.22
CA ALA A 193 -16.09 2.83 10.11
C ALA A 193 -14.96 3.54 9.35
N MET A 194 -14.32 2.85 8.40
CA MET A 194 -13.27 3.44 7.56
C MET A 194 -13.81 4.52 6.61
N CYS A 195 -14.98 4.32 6.01
CA CYS A 195 -15.65 5.35 5.21
C CYS A 195 -15.92 6.62 6.01
N LEU A 196 -16.35 6.49 7.28
CA LEU A 196 -16.58 7.63 8.17
C LEU A 196 -15.27 8.35 8.51
N ARG A 197 -14.21 7.62 8.86
CA ARG A 197 -12.89 8.22 9.18
C ARG A 197 -12.27 8.97 8.01
N LEU A 198 -12.58 8.56 6.78
CA LEU A 198 -12.12 9.21 5.54
C LEU A 198 -13.09 10.27 5.01
N SER A 199 -14.18 10.55 5.73
CA SER A 199 -15.27 11.45 5.32
C SER A 199 -15.76 11.15 3.90
N SER A 200 -15.86 9.86 3.52
CA SER A 200 -16.17 9.44 2.15
C SER A 200 -16.93 8.12 2.08
N GLU A 201 -18.25 8.20 2.05
CA GLU A 201 -19.13 7.04 1.86
C GLU A 201 -18.95 6.39 0.48
N LYS A 202 -18.70 7.20 -0.55
CA LYS A 202 -18.50 6.72 -1.94
C LYS A 202 -17.20 5.92 -2.12
N ALA A 203 -16.30 5.96 -1.13
CA ALA A 203 -15.05 5.21 -1.14
C ALA A 203 -15.22 3.73 -0.75
N ALA A 204 -16.43 3.29 -0.37
CA ALA A 204 -16.68 1.89 -0.02
C ALA A 204 -16.16 0.93 -1.13
N PRO A 205 -15.24 0.01 -0.81
CA PRO A 205 -14.69 -0.91 -1.80
C PRO A 205 -15.64 -2.08 -2.11
N PRO A 206 -15.60 -2.58 -3.35
CA PRO A 206 -16.28 -3.82 -3.70
C PRO A 206 -15.53 -5.03 -3.14
N ASP A 207 -16.26 -6.10 -2.82
CA ASP A 207 -15.70 -7.32 -2.22
C ASP A 207 -14.62 -7.98 -3.10
N TRP A 208 -14.72 -7.87 -4.43
CA TRP A 208 -13.69 -8.41 -5.34
C TRP A 208 -12.31 -7.76 -5.12
N LEU A 209 -12.27 -6.46 -4.80
CA LEU A 209 -11.01 -5.74 -4.59
C LEU A 209 -10.37 -6.17 -3.26
N ILE A 210 -11.19 -6.35 -2.22
CA ILE A 210 -10.74 -6.87 -0.93
C ILE A 210 -10.17 -8.29 -1.12
N ARG A 211 -10.90 -9.14 -1.86
CA ARG A 211 -10.47 -10.51 -2.17
C ARG A 211 -9.14 -10.54 -2.93
N GLU A 212 -9.01 -9.71 -3.97
CA GLU A 212 -7.79 -9.60 -4.78
C GLU A 212 -6.59 -9.29 -3.90
N ILE A 213 -6.70 -8.27 -3.03
CA ILE A 213 -5.60 -7.88 -2.13
C ILE A 213 -5.31 -9.00 -1.12
N ALA A 214 -6.33 -9.51 -0.44
CA ALA A 214 -6.16 -10.53 0.60
C ALA A 214 -5.48 -11.79 0.05
N VAL A 215 -5.93 -12.30 -1.10
CA VAL A 215 -5.42 -13.55 -1.67
C VAL A 215 -4.09 -13.33 -2.39
N LYS A 216 -3.96 -12.30 -3.23
CA LYS A 216 -2.79 -12.13 -4.11
C LYS A 216 -1.65 -11.41 -3.43
N VAL A 217 -1.94 -10.36 -2.66
CA VAL A 217 -0.92 -9.49 -2.04
C VAL A 217 -0.55 -10.01 -0.66
N LEU A 218 -1.53 -10.41 0.15
CA LEU A 218 -1.32 -10.86 1.54
C LEU A 218 -1.30 -12.38 1.71
N LYS A 219 -1.40 -13.13 0.60
CA LYS A 219 -1.37 -14.61 0.58
C LYS A 219 -2.35 -15.29 1.56
N VAL A 220 -3.47 -14.63 1.88
CA VAL A 220 -4.48 -15.19 2.78
C VAL A 220 -5.17 -16.39 2.09
N PRO A 221 -5.34 -17.54 2.77
CA PRO A 221 -6.05 -18.67 2.20
C PRO A 221 -7.47 -18.30 1.71
N GLU A 222 -7.82 -18.71 0.50
CA GLU A 222 -9.08 -18.29 -0.14
C GLU A 222 -10.33 -18.62 0.68
N HIS A 223 -10.34 -19.75 1.41
CA HIS A 223 -11.48 -20.14 2.24
C HIS A 223 -11.76 -19.10 3.33
N LYS A 224 -10.74 -18.60 4.04
CA LYS A 224 -10.88 -17.56 5.07
C LYS A 224 -11.45 -16.27 4.49
N VAL A 225 -10.96 -15.88 3.30
CA VAL A 225 -11.44 -14.69 2.60
C VAL A 225 -12.89 -14.86 2.17
N ASN A 226 -13.25 -16.03 1.63
CA ASN A 226 -14.61 -16.32 1.17
C ASN A 226 -15.62 -16.34 2.32
N ASP A 227 -15.21 -16.80 3.51
CA ASP A 227 -16.04 -16.79 4.72
C ASP A 227 -16.31 -15.35 5.18
N ALA A 228 -15.25 -14.54 5.32
CA ALA A 228 -15.34 -13.12 5.71
C ALA A 228 -16.15 -12.29 4.70
N LEU A 229 -15.98 -12.53 3.41
CA LEU A 229 -16.73 -11.84 2.35
C LEU A 229 -18.12 -12.45 2.10
N SER A 230 -18.43 -13.60 2.71
CA SER A 230 -19.66 -14.38 2.48
C SER A 230 -19.92 -14.75 1.01
N LEU A 231 -18.86 -15.04 0.25
CA LEU A 231 -18.93 -15.41 -1.17
C LEU A 231 -19.44 -16.85 -1.37
N ALA A 232 -19.30 -17.73 -0.37
CA ALA A 232 -19.67 -19.14 -0.46
C ALA A 232 -21.19 -19.42 -0.32
N ARG A 233 -21.98 -18.53 0.30
CA ARG A 233 -23.42 -18.78 0.50
C ARG A 233 -24.27 -18.58 -0.77
N LYS A 234 -23.75 -17.91 -1.82
CA LYS A 234 -24.51 -17.66 -3.06
C LYS A 234 -24.51 -18.85 -4.03
N SER A 235 -23.42 -19.60 -4.12
CA SER A 235 -23.32 -20.76 -5.03
C SER A 235 -24.20 -21.94 -4.58
N ALA A 236 -24.21 -22.27 -3.29
CA ALA A 236 -25.04 -23.36 -2.75
C ALA A 236 -26.55 -23.09 -2.85
N ARG A 237 -26.98 -21.81 -2.74
CA ARG A 237 -28.39 -21.43 -2.84
C ARG A 237 -28.90 -21.45 -4.29
N HIS A 238 -28.02 -21.17 -5.26
CA HIS A 238 -28.35 -21.25 -6.68
C HIS A 238 -28.40 -22.70 -7.18
N LEU A 239 -27.51 -23.57 -6.69
CA LEU A 239 -27.50 -25.00 -7.01
C LEU A 239 -28.74 -25.71 -6.44
N ARG A 240 -29.16 -25.37 -5.21
CA ARG A 240 -30.38 -25.93 -4.59
C ARG A 240 -31.68 -25.49 -5.29
N ARG A 241 -31.69 -24.34 -5.95
CA ARG A 241 -32.85 -23.86 -6.71
C ARG A 241 -32.97 -24.54 -8.07
N LYS A 242 -31.85 -24.86 -8.73
CA LYS A 242 -31.82 -25.64 -9.99
C LYS A 242 -32.16 -27.13 -9.85
N ILE A 243 -32.09 -27.69 -8.63
CA ILE A 243 -32.45 -29.09 -8.35
C ILE A 243 -33.94 -29.20 -7.92
N ALA A 244 -34.59 -28.07 -7.63
CA ALA A 244 -35.98 -27.99 -7.18
C ALA A 244 -36.95 -27.42 -8.26
N GLU A 245 -36.45 -27.18 -9.47
CA GLU A 245 -37.20 -26.86 -10.70
C GLU A 245 -37.04 -28.04 -11.67
#